data_AF-R7W099-F1
#
_entry.id   AF-R7W099-F1
#
_cell.length_a   1.000
_cell.length_b   1.000
_cell.length_c   1.000
_cell.angle_alpha   90.00
_cell.angle_beta   90.00
_cell.angle_gamma   90.00
#
_symmetry.space_group_name_H-M   'P 1'
#
loop_
_entity.id
_entity.type
_entity.pdbx_description
1 polymer ?
#
loop_
_entity_poly.entity_id
_entity_poly.type
_entity_poly.pdbx_seq_one_letter_code
_entity_poly.pdbx_strand_id
1 'polypeptide(L)'
;MPQCPLKSVPTPWLTIHRSGYPHLAPAHNRNWALPFSGRAEYIPEHNLWFGFTPDDLQLCTSDLTASCELRLPVLQDVWTDVNRPEDWTLTDASIVPLGSGQVCVARFFLTCPEESIEDVYGYALEKTENFAVLEGVKLLKAGWPQLRMVKHKSERYVFGRDLVIPL
;
A
#
# COMPACT_ATOMS: atom_id res chain seq x y z
N MET A 1 -33.06 10.79 25.09
CA MET A 1 -31.62 10.49 25.02
C MET A 1 -31.37 9.12 25.63
N PRO A 2 -30.83 8.15 24.89
CA PRO A 2 -30.20 6.98 25.50
C PRO A 2 -28.68 7.03 25.34
N GLN A 3 -28.01 6.75 26.44
CA GLN A 3 -26.55 6.64 26.57
C GLN A 3 -26.07 5.35 25.90
N CYS A 4 -24.99 5.42 25.12
CA CYS A 4 -24.24 4.23 24.69
C CYS A 4 -23.25 3.84 25.81
N PRO A 5 -23.27 2.59 26.30
CA PRO A 5 -22.36 2.15 27.34
C PRO A 5 -20.96 1.89 26.78
N LEU A 6 -19.94 2.36 27.51
CA LEU A 6 -18.55 1.95 27.33
C LEU A 6 -18.45 0.42 27.42
N LYS A 7 -17.95 -0.24 26.37
CA LYS A 7 -17.41 -1.59 26.45
C LYS A 7 -16.11 -1.69 25.65
N SER A 8 -15.02 -1.78 26.42
CA SER A 8 -13.72 -2.41 26.17
C SER A 8 -13.24 -2.57 24.72
N VAL A 9 -12.16 -1.86 24.39
CA VAL A 9 -11.32 -2.08 23.20
C VAL A 9 -10.64 -3.46 23.31
N PRO A 10 -10.87 -4.41 22.39
CA PRO A 10 -10.01 -5.56 22.25
C PRO A 10 -8.86 -5.18 21.30
N THR A 11 -7.65 -5.14 21.84
CA THR A 11 -6.40 -5.15 21.06
C THR A 11 -6.38 -6.34 20.10
N PRO A 12 -6.28 -6.15 18.77
CA PRO A 12 -6.01 -7.24 17.86
C PRO A 12 -4.51 -7.35 17.68
N TRP A 13 -3.94 -8.39 18.30
CA TRP A 13 -2.75 -9.03 17.77
C TRP A 13 -3.09 -9.61 16.41
N LEU A 14 -2.33 -9.31 15.37
CA LEU A 14 -2.18 -10.23 14.25
C LEU A 14 -0.86 -9.98 13.52
N THR A 15 0.20 -10.66 13.98
CA THR A 15 1.37 -10.94 13.16
C THR A 15 0.98 -12.02 12.15
N ILE A 16 0.90 -11.69 10.86
CA ILE A 16 0.66 -12.68 9.81
C ILE A 16 2.01 -13.26 9.37
N HIS A 17 2.45 -14.33 10.03
CA HIS A 17 3.36 -15.29 9.41
C HIS A 17 2.53 -16.38 8.73
N ARG A 18 2.89 -16.69 7.48
CA ARG A 18 2.35 -17.82 6.71
C ARG A 18 2.66 -19.12 7.44
N SER A 19 1.62 -19.78 7.94
CA SER A 19 1.45 -21.24 8.11
C SER A 19 0.68 -21.54 9.40
N GLY A 20 -0.53 -22.09 9.26
CA GLY A 20 -1.32 -22.60 10.39
C GLY A 20 -2.64 -21.87 10.57
N TYR A 21 -3.71 -22.45 10.01
CA TYR A 21 -5.08 -22.01 10.21
C TYR A 21 -5.51 -22.14 11.68
N PRO A 22 -6.13 -21.11 12.27
CA PRO A 22 -7.23 -21.30 13.21
C PRO A 22 -8.55 -21.07 12.47
N HIS A 23 -9.49 -21.96 12.72
CA HIS A 23 -10.85 -21.95 12.18
C HIS A 23 -11.49 -20.56 12.35
N LEU A 24 -11.65 -19.83 11.25
CA LEU A 24 -12.49 -18.62 11.21
C LEU A 24 -13.93 -19.08 11.42
N ALA A 25 -14.55 -18.67 12.53
CA ALA A 25 -16.01 -18.63 12.58
C ALA A 25 -16.49 -17.64 11.50
N PRO A 26 -17.52 -17.97 10.70
CA PRO A 26 -17.89 -17.12 9.58
C PRO A 26 -18.44 -15.80 10.14
N ALA A 27 -17.82 -14.68 9.75
CA ALA A 27 -18.42 -13.37 9.93
C ALA A 27 -19.65 -13.30 9.03
N HIS A 28 -20.81 -13.66 9.58
CA HIS A 28 -22.08 -13.85 8.88
C HIS A 28 -22.69 -12.57 8.26
N ASN A 29 -21.97 -11.45 8.03
CA ASN A 29 -22.58 -10.29 7.36
C ASN A 29 -21.65 -9.17 6.84
N ARG A 30 -20.54 -9.47 6.15
CA ARG A 30 -19.82 -8.43 5.38
C ARG A 30 -19.53 -8.90 3.95
N ASN A 31 -20.51 -8.68 3.08
CA ASN A 31 -20.47 -9.06 1.66
C ASN A 31 -19.99 -7.91 0.75
N TRP A 32 -19.05 -7.07 1.22
CA TRP A 32 -18.54 -5.93 0.47
C TRP A 32 -17.05 -6.12 0.13
N ALA A 33 -16.68 -5.74 -1.10
CA ALA A 33 -15.30 -5.74 -1.55
C ALA A 33 -14.53 -4.58 -0.90
N LEU A 34 -13.28 -4.83 -0.48
CA LEU A 34 -12.41 -3.77 0.03
C LEU A 34 -12.25 -2.66 -1.00
N PRO A 35 -12.19 -1.38 -0.59
CA PRO A 35 -12.03 -0.27 -1.52
C PRO A 35 -10.59 -0.13 -2.04
N PHE A 36 -9.70 -1.06 -1.70
CA PHE A 36 -8.27 -1.00 -1.97
C PHE A 36 -7.84 -1.98 -3.05
N SER A 37 -6.80 -1.63 -3.79
CA SER A 37 -6.01 -2.59 -4.55
C SER A 37 -5.18 -3.45 -3.61
N GLY A 38 -5.25 -4.76 -3.77
CA GLY A 38 -4.44 -5.70 -3.02
C GLY A 38 -4.70 -5.69 -1.51
N ARG A 39 -3.62 -5.64 -0.72
CA ARG A 39 -3.66 -5.75 0.74
C ARG A 39 -3.92 -4.40 1.40
N ALA A 40 -4.67 -4.41 2.50
CA ALA A 40 -4.79 -3.30 3.43
C ALA A 40 -4.03 -3.57 4.74
N GLU A 41 -3.45 -2.52 5.33
CA GLU A 41 -2.74 -2.54 6.60
C GLU A 41 -3.50 -1.69 7.64
N TYR A 42 -3.75 -2.23 8.82
CA TYR A 42 -4.39 -1.49 9.91
C TYR A 42 -3.34 -0.79 10.77
N ILE A 43 -3.50 0.52 10.97
CA ILE A 43 -2.58 1.32 11.80
C ILE A 43 -3.31 1.75 13.09
N PRO A 44 -3.05 1.09 14.23
CA PRO A 44 -3.82 1.28 15.46
C PRO A 44 -3.69 2.69 16.05
N GLU A 45 -2.55 3.36 15.86
CA GLU A 45 -2.32 4.73 16.35
C GLU A 45 -3.29 5.75 15.75
N HIS A 46 -3.83 5.44 14.57
CA HIS A 46 -4.77 6.27 13.83
C HIS A 46 -6.17 5.66 13.74
N ASN A 47 -6.36 4.40 14.15
CA ASN A 47 -7.61 3.65 14.01
C ASN A 47 -8.15 3.65 12.57
N LEU A 48 -7.26 3.51 11.59
CA LEU A 48 -7.59 3.56 10.18
C LEU A 48 -6.93 2.39 9.44
N TRP A 49 -7.59 1.96 8.37
CA TRP A 49 -7.04 1.03 7.40
C TRP A 49 -6.38 1.81 6.27
N PHE A 50 -5.20 1.37 5.88
CA PHE A 50 -4.42 1.95 4.80
C PHE A 50 -4.35 0.95 3.66
N GLY A 51 -4.44 1.45 2.45
CA GLY A 51 -4.30 0.63 1.25
C GLY A 51 -4.00 1.51 0.06
N PHE A 52 -4.13 0.93 -1.12
CA PHE A 52 -3.85 1.61 -2.37
C PHE A 52 -5.13 1.83 -3.17
N THR A 53 -5.25 2.95 -3.88
CA THR A 53 -6.34 3.15 -4.82
C THR A 53 -6.29 2.09 -5.93
N PRO A 54 -7.44 1.60 -6.42
CA PRO A 54 -7.49 0.61 -7.50
C PRO A 54 -6.79 1.05 -8.79
N ASP A 55 -6.88 2.34 -9.12
CA ASP A 55 -6.47 2.84 -10.44
C ASP A 55 -4.98 3.18 -10.52
N ASP A 56 -4.44 3.89 -9.52
CA ASP A 56 -3.10 4.51 -9.57
C ASP A 56 -2.15 4.05 -8.46
N LEU A 57 -2.60 3.11 -7.63
CA LEU A 57 -1.90 2.65 -6.43
C LEU A 57 -1.46 3.82 -5.50
N GLN A 58 -2.30 4.85 -5.37
CA GLN A 58 -2.07 5.95 -4.45
C GLN A 58 -2.37 5.50 -3.01
N LEU A 59 -1.52 5.86 -2.07
CA LEU A 59 -1.77 5.52 -0.67
C LEU A 59 -3.04 6.24 -0.21
N CYS A 60 -3.94 5.53 0.43
CA CYS A 60 -5.21 6.09 0.90
C CYS A 60 -5.64 5.40 2.19
N THR A 61 -6.65 5.97 2.84
CA THR A 61 -7.21 5.44 4.08
C THR A 61 -8.67 5.05 3.89
N SER A 62 -9.18 4.19 4.77
CA SER A 62 -10.62 3.98 4.93
C SER A 62 -10.93 3.56 6.36
N ASP A 63 -12.04 4.08 6.90
CA ASP A 63 -12.58 3.59 8.15
C ASP A 63 -13.50 2.39 7.90
N LEU A 64 -12.93 1.19 7.97
CA LEU A 64 -13.68 -0.07 7.85
C LEU A 64 -14.43 -0.43 9.14
N THR A 65 -14.20 0.29 10.25
CA THR A 65 -14.91 0.03 11.51
C THR A 65 -16.31 0.64 11.48
N ALA A 66 -16.48 1.76 10.78
CA ALA A 66 -17.76 2.43 10.56
C ALA A 66 -18.61 1.85 9.41
N SER A 67 -18.12 0.83 8.69
CA SER A 67 -18.84 0.23 7.55
C SER A 67 -19.88 -0.79 7.98
N CYS A 68 -21.04 -0.76 7.31
CA CYS A 68 -22.14 -1.71 7.45
C CYS A 68 -22.79 -1.96 6.09
N GLU A 69 -23.77 -2.86 5.99
CA GLU A 69 -24.44 -3.19 4.71
C GLU A 69 -25.05 -1.96 4.00
N LEU A 70 -25.47 -0.95 4.77
CA LEU A 70 -26.06 0.29 4.27
C LEU A 70 -25.01 1.38 4.00
N ARG A 71 -23.77 1.19 4.45
CA ARG A 71 -22.69 2.18 4.33
C ARG A 71 -21.40 1.50 3.90
N LEU A 72 -21.15 1.58 2.60
CA LEU A 72 -19.92 1.09 2.00
C LEU A 72 -18.72 1.89 2.53
N PRO A 73 -17.56 1.23 2.72
CA PRO A 73 -16.34 1.94 3.03
C PRO A 73 -15.93 2.81 1.86
N VAL A 74 -15.53 4.04 2.17
CA VAL A 74 -15.13 5.04 1.20
C VAL A 74 -13.65 5.33 1.37
N LEU A 75 -12.95 5.52 0.25
CA LEU A 75 -11.56 5.97 0.26
C LEU A 75 -11.48 7.40 0.79
N GLN A 76 -10.55 7.62 1.70
CA GLN A 76 -10.30 8.88 2.37
C GLN A 76 -8.80 9.20 2.27
N ASP A 77 -8.47 10.46 2.54
CA ASP A 77 -7.10 10.97 2.62
C ASP A 77 -6.20 10.45 1.50
N VAL A 78 -6.59 10.55 0.23
CA VAL A 78 -5.75 10.03 -0.87
C VAL A 78 -4.46 10.84 -0.96
N TRP A 79 -3.32 10.16 -0.87
CA TRP A 79 -2.00 10.76 -0.98
C TRP A 79 -1.52 10.76 -2.43
N THR A 80 -1.72 11.90 -3.08
CA THR A 80 -1.24 12.16 -4.44
C THR A 80 0.23 12.59 -4.40
N ASP A 81 1.15 11.71 -4.78
CA ASP A 81 2.55 12.08 -5.02
C ASP A 81 2.67 12.69 -6.42
N VAL A 82 3.03 13.97 -6.51
CA VAL A 82 2.96 14.76 -7.74
C VAL A 82 4.22 14.58 -8.62
N ASN A 83 5.26 13.89 -8.14
CA ASN A 83 6.59 13.88 -8.75
C ASN A 83 7.03 12.53 -9.35
N ARG A 84 6.14 11.81 -10.05
CA ARG A 84 6.54 10.59 -10.79
C ARG A 84 7.07 10.98 -12.19
N PRO A 85 8.31 10.61 -12.57
CA PRO A 85 8.78 10.74 -13.95
C PRO A 85 7.91 9.94 -14.93
N GLU A 86 7.66 10.49 -16.13
CA GLU A 86 6.78 9.87 -17.13
C GLU A 86 7.32 8.56 -17.71
N ASP A 87 8.63 8.37 -17.69
CA ASP A 87 9.33 7.18 -18.19
C ASP A 87 9.25 5.98 -17.22
N TRP A 88 8.67 6.14 -16.03
CA TRP A 88 8.61 5.11 -14.99
C TRP A 88 7.23 4.45 -14.96
N THR A 89 7.20 3.14 -15.25
CA THR A 89 5.98 2.35 -15.16
C THR A 89 5.86 1.76 -13.76
N LEU A 90 4.86 2.19 -12.98
CA LEU A 90 4.53 1.62 -11.67
C LEU A 90 3.91 0.24 -11.86
N THR A 91 4.50 -0.79 -11.28
CA THR A 91 4.03 -2.18 -11.42
C THR A 91 3.33 -2.71 -10.18
N ASP A 92 3.78 -2.29 -9.00
CA ASP A 92 3.20 -2.73 -7.73
C ASP A 92 3.55 -1.74 -6.60
N ALA A 93 2.85 -1.86 -5.47
CA ALA A 93 3.15 -1.12 -4.26
C ALA A 93 2.85 -1.93 -2.99
N SER A 94 3.62 -1.71 -1.93
CA SER A 94 3.38 -2.32 -0.62
C SER A 94 3.53 -1.29 0.51
N ILE A 95 2.80 -1.54 1.61
CA ILE A 95 2.83 -0.73 2.82
C ILE A 95 3.54 -1.54 3.90
N VAL A 96 4.54 -0.94 4.54
CA VAL A 96 5.26 -1.53 5.67
C VAL A 96 5.07 -0.62 6.89
N PRO A 97 4.27 -1.03 7.89
CA PRO A 97 4.17 -0.30 9.15
C PRO A 97 5.54 -0.23 9.84
N LEU A 98 6.02 0.98 10.13
CA LEU A 98 7.25 1.21 10.89
C LEU A 98 6.99 1.45 12.39
N GLY A 99 5.71 1.59 12.75
CA GLY A 99 5.25 1.96 14.08
C GLY A 99 5.28 3.48 14.32
N SER A 100 4.75 3.92 15.46
CA SER A 100 4.75 5.34 15.87
C SER A 100 4.09 6.30 14.86
N GLY A 101 3.04 5.82 14.16
CA GLY A 101 2.36 6.59 13.12
C GLY A 101 3.24 6.83 11.88
N GLN A 102 4.19 5.95 11.60
CA GLN A 102 5.03 6.00 10.41
C GLN A 102 4.85 4.72 9.60
N VAL A 103 4.84 4.88 8.28
CA VAL A 103 4.81 3.77 7.33
C VAL A 103 5.91 3.99 6.27
N CYS A 104 6.42 2.91 5.71
CA CYS A 104 7.18 2.94 4.47
C CYS A 104 6.26 2.47 3.36
N VAL A 105 6.15 3.27 2.29
CA VAL A 105 5.52 2.85 1.04
C VAL A 105 6.63 2.41 0.11
N ALA A 106 6.65 1.13 -0.26
CA ALA A 106 7.55 0.62 -1.27
C ALA A 106 6.81 0.57 -2.61
N ARG A 107 7.29 1.32 -3.60
CA ARG A 107 6.74 1.33 -4.96
C ARG A 107 7.71 0.67 -5.91
N PHE A 108 7.22 -0.24 -6.74
CA PHE A 108 8.02 -0.99 -7.69
C PHE A 108 7.81 -0.43 -9.09
N PHE A 109 8.91 -0.20 -9.80
CA PHE A 109 8.91 0.42 -11.10
C PHE A 109 9.74 -0.37 -12.10
N LEU A 110 9.33 -0.24 -13.36
CA LEU A 110 10.07 -0.62 -14.55
C LEU A 110 10.41 0.64 -15.36
N THR A 111 11.62 0.68 -15.90
CA THR A 111 12.03 1.61 -16.96
C THR A 111 12.63 0.84 -18.12
N CYS A 112 12.33 1.30 -19.35
CA CYS A 112 12.97 0.83 -20.58
C CYS A 112 13.90 1.95 -21.08
N PRO A 113 15.22 1.91 -20.80
CA PRO A 113 16.15 2.87 -21.36
C PRO A 113 16.13 2.78 -22.89
N GLU A 114 16.31 3.92 -23.56
CA GLU A 114 16.26 4.03 -25.02
C GLU A 114 17.41 3.26 -25.71
N GLU A 115 18.49 2.96 -24.98
CA GLU A 115 19.63 2.19 -25.48
C GLU A 115 19.37 0.68 -25.40
N SER A 116 19.14 0.06 -26.56
CA SER A 116 19.18 -1.39 -26.70
C SER A 116 20.62 -1.91 -26.70
N ILE A 117 20.82 -3.10 -26.14
CA ILE A 117 22.11 -3.80 -26.22
C ILE A 117 21.96 -4.87 -27.30
N GLU A 118 22.85 -4.91 -28.29
CA GLU A 118 22.87 -6.03 -29.25
C GLU A 118 23.51 -7.26 -28.61
N ASP A 119 22.88 -8.43 -28.76
CA ASP A 119 23.49 -9.70 -28.40
C ASP A 119 24.59 -10.11 -29.41
N VAL A 120 25.25 -11.26 -29.18
CA VAL A 120 26.34 -11.72 -30.06
C VAL A 120 25.88 -12.03 -31.50
N TYR A 121 24.57 -12.10 -31.73
CA TYR A 121 23.93 -12.36 -33.02
C TYR A 121 23.32 -11.08 -33.64
N GLY A 122 23.47 -9.92 -32.99
CA GLY A 122 22.94 -8.64 -33.47
C GLY A 122 21.45 -8.42 -33.19
N TYR A 123 20.83 -9.19 -32.28
CA TYR A 123 19.46 -8.93 -31.83
C TYR A 123 19.45 -7.87 -30.73
N ALA A 124 18.60 -6.86 -30.89
CA ALA A 124 18.37 -5.85 -29.86
C ALA A 124 17.70 -6.49 -28.63
N LEU A 125 18.40 -6.49 -27.50
CA LEU A 125 17.86 -6.79 -26.19
C LEU A 125 17.29 -5.51 -25.58
N GLU A 126 16.01 -5.55 -25.24
CA GLU A 126 15.39 -4.51 -24.44
C GLU A 126 15.94 -4.59 -23.02
N LYS A 127 16.75 -3.60 -22.64
CA LYS A 127 17.18 -3.46 -21.26
C LYS A 127 15.98 -2.99 -20.46
N THR A 128 15.53 -3.78 -19.49
CA THR A 128 14.55 -3.32 -18.50
C THR A 128 15.25 -3.18 -17.16
N GLU A 129 15.12 -2.03 -16.52
CA GLU A 129 15.63 -1.82 -15.17
C GLU A 129 14.47 -1.89 -14.18
N ASN A 130 14.57 -2.82 -13.23
CA ASN A 130 13.66 -2.93 -12.10
C ASN A 130 14.22 -2.14 -10.92
N PHE A 131 13.39 -1.34 -10.28
CA PHE A 131 13.77 -0.67 -9.05
C PHE A 131 12.58 -0.42 -8.14
N ALA A 132 12.88 -0.22 -6.86
CA ALA A 132 11.92 0.20 -5.87
C ALA A 132 12.23 1.62 -5.41
N VAL A 133 11.20 2.41 -5.15
CA VAL A 133 11.32 3.64 -4.37
C VAL A 133 10.69 3.37 -3.00
N LEU A 134 11.50 3.51 -1.96
CA LEU A 134 11.07 3.37 -0.57
C LEU A 134 10.79 4.76 -0.01
N GLU A 135 9.53 5.06 0.26
CA GLU A 135 9.08 6.37 0.73
C GLU A 135 8.63 6.28 2.18
N GLY A 136 9.36 6.94 3.08
CA GLY A 136 8.89 7.13 4.45
C GLY A 136 7.75 8.14 4.49
N VAL A 137 6.62 7.76 5.06
CA VAL A 137 5.44 8.62 5.24
C VAL A 137 5.12 8.75 6.72
N LYS A 138 5.03 9.99 7.19
CA LYS A 138 4.58 10.31 8.54
C LYS A 138 3.09 10.63 8.54
N LEU A 139 2.36 9.97 9.41
CA LEU A 139 0.93 10.13 9.59
C LEU A 139 0.69 11.13 10.72
N LEU A 140 0.15 12.30 10.38
CA LEU A 140 -0.15 13.36 11.33
C LEU A 140 -1.66 13.46 11.51
N LYS A 141 -2.12 13.53 12.77
CA LYS A 141 -3.51 13.88 13.06
C LYS A 141 -3.68 15.38 12.82
N ALA A 142 -4.27 15.77 11.69
CA ALA A 142 -4.52 17.16 11.34
C ALA A 142 -5.95 17.55 11.75
N GLY A 143 -6.22 17.51 13.05
CA GLY A 143 -7.58 17.65 13.57
C GLY A 143 -8.48 16.46 13.18
N TRP A 144 -9.50 16.18 13.98
CA TRP A 144 -10.56 15.27 13.52
C TRP A 144 -11.39 16.02 12.48
N PRO A 145 -11.70 15.44 11.29
CA PRO A 145 -11.54 14.04 10.90
C PRO A 145 -10.36 13.75 9.93
N GLN A 146 -9.47 14.70 9.65
CA GLN A 146 -8.55 14.57 8.50
C GLN A 146 -7.16 14.08 8.90
N LEU A 147 -6.73 12.96 8.31
CA LEU A 147 -5.36 12.50 8.44
C LEU A 147 -4.49 13.23 7.41
N ARG A 148 -3.38 13.80 7.85
CA ARG A 148 -2.39 14.37 6.95
C ARG A 148 -1.23 13.40 6.78
N MET A 149 -0.98 13.00 5.55
CA MET A 149 0.21 12.23 5.18
C MET A 149 1.31 13.17 4.69
N VAL A 150 2.52 13.00 5.25
CA VAL A 150 3.67 13.84 4.91
C VAL A 150 4.81 12.95 4.46
N LYS A 151 5.27 13.17 3.22
CA LYS A 151 6.49 12.56 2.68
C LYS A 151 7.67 12.97 3.55
N HIS A 152 8.46 11.98 3.96
CA HIS A 152 9.72 12.19 4.66
C HIS A 152 10.89 11.93 3.70
N LYS A 153 11.67 10.88 3.95
CA LYS A 153 12.82 10.49 3.14
C LYS A 153 12.37 9.46 2.10
N SER A 154 12.85 9.61 0.87
CA SER A 154 12.69 8.62 -0.19
C SER A 154 14.05 8.12 -0.67
N GLU A 155 14.16 6.82 -0.92
CA GLU A 155 15.38 6.19 -1.42
C GLU A 155 15.05 5.27 -2.59
N ARG A 156 15.88 5.29 -3.64
CA ARG A 156 15.76 4.40 -4.81
C ARG A 156 16.69 3.20 -4.63
N TYR A 157 16.14 2.01 -4.83
CA TYR A 157 16.87 0.75 -4.78
C TYR A 157 16.72 0.00 -6.11
N VAL A 158 17.82 -0.14 -6.86
CA VAL A 158 17.84 -0.85 -8.14
C VAL A 158 18.16 -2.32 -7.89
N PHE A 159 17.39 -3.24 -8.49
CA PHE A 159 17.57 -4.68 -8.33
C PHE A 159 17.39 -5.41 -9.66
N GLY A 160 17.92 -6.64 -9.75
CA GLY A 160 17.81 -7.43 -10.98
C GLY A 160 18.63 -6.87 -12.14
N ARG A 161 19.89 -6.47 -11.90
CA ARG A 161 20.86 -6.16 -12.99
C ARG A 161 21.28 -7.40 -13.78
N ASP A 162 20.61 -8.52 -13.54
CA ASP A 162 20.91 -9.80 -14.15
C ASP A 162 20.20 -9.82 -15.50
N LEU A 163 21.02 -9.76 -16.56
CA LEU A 163 20.64 -10.13 -17.91
C LEU A 163 19.72 -11.36 -17.83
N VAL A 164 18.51 -11.25 -18.39
CA VAL A 164 17.60 -12.38 -18.50
C VAL A 164 18.32 -13.43 -19.34
N ILE A 165 18.89 -14.45 -18.70
CA ILE A 165 19.39 -15.64 -19.40
C ILE A 165 18.12 -16.44 -19.73
N PRO A 166 17.72 -16.55 -21.01
CA PRO A 166 16.60 -17.42 -21.36
C PRO A 166 16.93 -18.85 -20.93
N LEU A 167 15.97 -19.51 -20.28
CA LEU A 167 16.04 -20.94 -19.95
C LEU A 167 15.87 -21.80 -21.20
#